data_AF-A0A1A6GPD8-F1
#
_entry.id   AF-A0A1A6GPD8-F1
#
_cell.length_a   1.000
_cell.length_b   1.000
_cell.length_c   1.000
_cell.angle_alpha   90.00
_cell.angle_beta   90.00
_cell.angle_gamma   90.00
#
_symmetry.space_group_name_H-M   'P 1'
#
loop_
_entity.id
_entity.type
_entity.pdbx_description
1 polymer ?
#
loop_
_entity_poly.entity_id
_entity_poly.type
_entity_poly.pdbx_seq_one_letter_code
_entity_poly.pdbx_strand_id
1 'polypeptide(L)' 'MTKARLERFRARRVKANARERTRMHGLNDALDNLRRVMPCYSKTQKLSKIETLRLARNYIWALSEVLET' A
#
# COMPACT_ATOMS: atom_id res chain seq x y z
N MET A 1 28.19 27.92 0.85
CA MET A 1 27.37 27.24 -0.19
C MET A 1 26.69 28.30 -1.04
N THR A 2 26.77 28.25 -2.38
CA THR A 2 26.13 29.26 -3.24
C THR A 2 24.61 29.07 -3.28
N LYS A 3 23.84 30.16 -3.43
CA LYS A 3 22.36 30.10 -3.54
C LYS A 3 21.90 29.13 -4.64
N ALA A 4 22.56 29.15 -5.80
CA ALA A 4 22.27 28.22 -6.91
C ALA A 4 22.45 26.74 -6.53
N ARG A 5 23.43 26.41 -5.68
CA ARG A 5 23.63 25.02 -5.21
C ARG A 5 22.52 24.58 -4.25
N LEU A 6 22.04 25.48 -3.39
CA LEU A 6 20.92 25.21 -2.48
C LEU A 6 19.62 24.97 -3.27
N GLU A 7 19.33 25.80 -4.28
CA GLU A 7 18.15 25.62 -5.12
C GLU A 7 18.17 24.31 -5.90
N ARG A 8 19.32 23.93 -6.49
CA ARG A 8 19.47 22.60 -7.14
C ARG A 8 19.26 21.44 -6.15
N PHE A 9 19.70 21.58 -4.91
CA PHE A 9 19.47 20.56 -3.89
C PHE A 9 17.98 20.45 -3.53
N ARG A 10 17.30 21.59 -3.31
CA ARG A 10 15.85 21.64 -3.05
C ARG A 10 15.06 21.02 -4.18
N ALA A 11 15.33 21.39 -5.43
CA ALA A 11 14.66 20.84 -6.61
C ALA A 11 14.81 19.30 -6.70
N ARG A 12 16.01 18.76 -6.44
CA ARG A 12 16.22 17.30 -6.42
C ARG A 12 15.42 16.61 -5.32
N ARG A 13 15.36 17.20 -4.12
CA ARG A 13 14.54 16.68 -3.01
C ARG A 13 13.06 16.68 -3.35
N VAL A 14 12.54 17.77 -3.91
CA VAL A 14 11.13 17.86 -4.34
C VAL A 14 10.82 16.78 -5.37
N LYS A 15 11.69 16.60 -6.38
CA LYS A 15 11.52 15.56 -7.40
C LYS A 15 11.56 14.15 -6.79
N ALA A 16 12.43 13.90 -5.81
CA ALA A 16 12.51 12.61 -5.12
C ALA A 16 11.26 12.32 -4.29
N ASN A 17 10.79 13.31 -3.52
CA ASN A 17 9.56 13.18 -2.72
C ASN A 17 8.33 12.93 -3.60
N ALA A 18 8.25 13.59 -4.75
CA ALA A 18 7.17 13.35 -5.71
C ALA A 18 7.16 11.90 -6.21
N ARG A 19 8.34 11.35 -6.58
CA ARG A 19 8.45 9.95 -6.99
C ARG A 19 8.03 8.97 -5.90
N GLU A 20 8.47 9.21 -4.66
CA GLU A 20 8.12 8.33 -3.55
C GLU A 20 6.61 8.39 -3.25
N ARG A 21 5.99 9.56 -3.36
CA ARG A 21 4.54 9.69 -3.24
C ARG A 21 3.81 8.87 -4.30
N THR A 22 4.24 8.94 -5.57
CA THR A 22 3.67 8.12 -6.66
C THR A 22 3.84 6.62 -6.38
N ARG A 23 5.01 6.20 -5.90
CA ARG A 23 5.25 4.79 -5.51
C ARG A 23 4.29 4.34 -4.40
N MET A 24 4.08 5.18 -3.40
CA MET A 24 3.17 4.91 -2.29
C MET A 24 1.70 4.90 -2.72
N HIS A 25 1.28 5.70 -3.71
CA HIS A 25 -0.05 5.61 -4.30
C HIS A 25 -0.27 4.21 -4.91
N GLY A 26 0.66 3.74 -5.75
CA GLY A 26 0.57 2.39 -6.33
C GLY A 26 0.51 1.27 -5.27
N LEU A 27 1.26 1.40 -4.18
CA LEU A 27 1.19 0.45 -3.06
C LEU A 27 -0.17 0.47 -2.36
N ASN A 28 -0.73 1.67 -2.12
CA ASN A 28 -2.04 1.79 -1.49
C ASN A 28 -3.17 1.27 -2.40
N ASP A 29 -3.06 1.47 -3.71
CA ASP A 29 -4.01 0.94 -4.69
C ASP A 29 -4.00 -0.59 -4.71
N ALA A 30 -2.81 -1.20 -4.69
CA ALA A 30 -2.66 -2.65 -4.57
C ALA A 30 -3.27 -3.19 -3.26
N LEU A 31 -3.07 -2.48 -2.14
CA LEU A 31 -3.67 -2.87 -0.86
C LEU A 31 -5.20 -2.74 -0.87
N ASP A 32 -5.74 -1.72 -1.53
CA ASP A 32 -7.19 -1.57 -1.71
C ASP A 32 -7.76 -2.66 -2.63
N ASN A 33 -7.03 -3.10 -3.65
CA ASN A 33 -7.41 -4.26 -4.45
C ASN A 33 -7.40 -5.55 -3.62
N LEU A 34 -6.41 -5.75 -2.74
CA LEU A 34 -6.39 -6.88 -1.82
C LEU A 34 -7.63 -6.88 -0.90
N ARG A 35 -8.01 -5.70 -0.36
CA ARG A 35 -9.21 -5.60 0.48
C ARG A 35 -10.48 -6.05 -0.21
N ARG A 36 -10.61 -5.83 -1.53
CA ARG A 36 -11.82 -6.18 -2.30
C ARG A 36 -12.06 -7.69 -2.38
N VAL A 37 -11.02 -8.49 -2.30
CA VAL A 37 -11.10 -9.96 -2.38
C VAL A 37 -11.13 -10.63 -1.00
N MET A 38 -11.09 -9.84 0.08
CA MET A 38 -11.18 -10.37 1.44
C MET A 38 -12.63 -10.64 1.86
N PRO A 39 -12.86 -11.67 2.71
CA PRO A 39 -14.13 -11.81 3.40
C PRO A 39 -14.38 -10.55 4.25
N CYS A 40 -15.63 -10.10 4.32
CA CYS A 40 -16.04 -8.89 5.05
C CYS A 40 -15.55 -7.54 4.45
N TYR A 41 -15.29 -7.48 3.13
CA TYR A 41 -15.03 -6.19 2.49
C TYR A 41 -16.19 -5.19 2.68
N SER A 42 -15.89 -4.03 3.24
CA SER A 42 -16.83 -2.90 3.34
C SER A 42 -16.27 -1.67 2.62
N LYS A 43 -17.12 -1.03 1.80
CA LYS A 43 -16.77 0.23 1.11
C LYS A 43 -16.67 1.41 2.08
N THR A 44 -17.45 1.38 3.16
CA THR A 44 -17.54 2.48 4.15
C THR A 44 -16.57 2.28 5.32
N GLN A 45 -16.22 1.03 5.65
CA GLN A 45 -15.31 0.69 6.74
C GLN A 45 -14.16 -0.18 6.23
N LYS A 46 -13.04 0.46 5.88
CA LYS A 46 -11.83 -0.25 5.46
C LYS A 46 -11.05 -0.75 6.67
N LEU A 47 -10.59 -2.00 6.59
CA LEU A 47 -9.60 -2.55 7.52
C LEU A 47 -8.29 -1.74 7.46
N SER A 48 -7.60 -1.62 8.60
CA SER A 48 -6.26 -1.04 8.64
C SER A 48 -5.28 -1.86 7.79
N LYS A 49 -4.09 -1.31 7.52
CA LYS A 49 -3.07 -2.00 6.70
C LYS A 49 -2.66 -3.35 7.30
N ILE A 50 -2.44 -3.38 8.62
CA ILE A 50 -2.00 -4.60 9.32
C ILE A 50 -3.12 -5.64 9.38
N GLU A 51 -4.36 -5.22 9.64
CA GLU A 51 -5.52 -6.11 9.65
C GLU A 51 -5.76 -6.74 8.28
N THR A 52 -5.65 -5.95 7.20
CA THR A 52 -5.79 -6.44 5.83
C THR A 52 -4.78 -7.56 5.53
N LEU A 53 -3.51 -7.37 5.92
CA LEU A 53 -2.47 -8.37 5.67
C LEU A 53 -2.66 -9.64 6.53
N ARG A 54 -3.04 -9.48 7.79
CA ARG A 54 -3.34 -10.61 8.69
C ARG A 54 -4.53 -11.43 8.18
N LEU A 55 -5.61 -10.75 7.77
CA LEU A 55 -6.79 -11.39 7.23
C LEU A 55 -6.48 -12.12 5.93
N ALA A 56 -5.69 -11.52 5.03
CA ALA A 56 -5.28 -12.16 3.78
C ALA A 56 -4.51 -13.45 4.00
N ARG A 57 -3.53 -13.46 4.92
CA ARG A 57 -2.81 -14.69 5.28
C ARG A 57 -3.74 -15.78 5.78
N ASN A 58 -4.63 -15.44 6.72
CA ASN A 58 -5.54 -16.41 7.32
C ASN A 58 -6.57 -16.92 6.29
N TYR A 59 -7.01 -16.06 5.37
CA TYR A 59 -7.96 -16.44 4.34
C TYR A 59 -7.34 -17.42 3.32
N ILE A 60 -6.10 -17.18 2.89
CA ILE A 60 -5.36 -18.14 2.05
C ILE A 60 -5.26 -19.50 2.75
N TRP A 61 -4.91 -19.51 4.04
CA TRP A 61 -4.80 -20.74 4.82
C TRP A 61 -6.13 -21.49 4.92
N ALA A 62 -7.22 -20.80 5.29
CA ALA A 62 -8.55 -21.40 5.40
C ALA A 62 -9.06 -21.96 4.07
N LEU A 63 -8.83 -21.25 2.94
CA LEU A 63 -9.19 -21.76 1.62
C LEU A 63 -8.36 -22.99 1.22
N SER A 64 -7.10 -23.07 1.67
CA SER A 64 -6.25 -24.23 1.41
C SER A 64 -6.76 -25.47 2.16
N GLU A 65 -7.15 -25.32 3.42
CA GLU A 65 -7.72 -26.42 4.21
C GLU A 65 -9.03 -26.96 3.60
N VAL A 66 -9.89 -26.08 3.10
CA VAL A 66 -11.16 -26.48 2.44
C VAL A 66 -10.92 -27.33 1.18
N LEU A 67 -9.79 -27.15 0.50
CA LEU A 67 -9.45 -27.91 -0.71
C LEU A 67 -8.78 -29.26 -0.43
N GLU A 68 -8.30 -29.47 0.81
CA GLU A 68 -7.67 -30.73 1.24
C GLU A 68 -8.70 -31.76 1.77
N THR A 69 -9.96 -31.36 1.93
CA THR A 69 -11.12 -32.22 2.22
C THR A 69 -11.90 -32.60 0.98
#